data_AF-A0AAN4YLE2-F1
#
_entry.id   AF-A0AAN4YLE2-F1
#
_cell.length_a   1.000
_cell.length_b   1.000
_cell.length_c   1.000
_cell.angle_alpha   90.00
_cell.angle_beta   90.00
_cell.angle_gamma   90.00
#
_symmetry.space_group_name_H-M   'P 1'
#
loop_
_entity.id
_entity.type
_entity.pdbx_description
1 polymer ?
#
loop_
_entity_poly.entity_id
_entity_poly.type
_entity_poly.pdbx_seq_one_letter_code
_entity_poly.pdbx_strand_id
1 'polypeptide(L)'
;MRIKIWEIGRCKPWNECKTNPNSLLISAMASVTTSLSFGITASTTYETSPYALARKFSTLDHLTQGRVGWNIVTSFLDSAAKAYGMDEQIPHDERYARADEYMELTYKLWEGTWRDGAVVKDPKTGVYSNPNQVRAIEHNGKYFKSTAASQLPASKQRTPLLFQAGASS
;
A
#
# COMPACT_ATOMS: atom_id res chain seq x y z
N MET A 1 11.54 17.30 8.40
CA MET A 1 10.49 17.98 7.61
C MET A 1 9.15 17.64 8.27
N ARG A 2 8.50 18.58 8.96
CA ARG A 2 7.22 18.33 9.66
C ARG A 2 6.08 18.47 8.65
N ILE A 3 5.34 17.40 8.41
CA ILE A 3 4.16 17.40 7.53
C ILE A 3 2.98 17.89 8.35
N LYS A 4 2.38 19.03 7.96
CA LYS A 4 1.09 19.49 8.49
C LYS A 4 -0.02 18.80 7.70
N ILE A 5 -0.83 17.99 8.40
CA ILE A 5 -2.01 17.32 7.86
C ILE A 5 -3.20 18.27 8.01
N TRP A 6 -3.95 18.49 6.93
CA TRP A 6 -5.22 19.22 6.96
C TRP A 6 -6.33 18.30 7.50
N GLU A 7 -7.06 18.76 8.51
CA GLU A 7 -8.28 18.10 9.00
C GLU A 7 -9.38 18.20 7.92
N ILE A 8 -9.80 17.05 7.38
CA ILE A 8 -10.99 16.96 6.54
C ILE A 8 -12.18 16.69 7.46
N GLY A 9 -13.21 17.52 7.32
CA GLY A 9 -14.34 17.66 8.23
C GLY A 9 -15.14 16.39 8.54
N ARG A 10 -15.82 16.45 9.69
CA ARG A 10 -16.69 15.41 10.28
C ARG A 10 -17.71 14.84 9.27
N CYS A 11 -17.56 13.56 8.94
CA CYS A 11 -18.62 12.75 8.32
C CYS A 11 -19.61 12.23 9.38
N LYS A 12 -20.91 12.23 9.01
CA LYS A 12 -22.07 11.76 9.80
C LYS A 12 -22.06 10.22 10.04
N PRO A 13 -22.86 9.69 10.99
CA PRO A 13 -22.55 8.41 11.66
C PRO A 13 -22.73 7.17 10.77
N TRP A 14 -21.62 6.46 10.60
CA TRP A 14 -21.30 5.04 10.36
C TRP A 14 -22.40 3.94 10.24
N ASN A 15 -23.67 4.20 9.93
CA ASN A 15 -24.72 3.18 10.00
C ASN A 15 -25.09 2.47 8.68
N GLU A 16 -24.54 2.85 7.52
CA GLU A 16 -25.02 2.30 6.22
C GLU A 16 -23.98 1.62 5.34
N CYS A 17 -22.69 1.57 5.71
CA CYS A 17 -21.70 0.75 5.02
C CYS A 17 -21.10 -0.28 5.98
N LYS A 18 -21.80 -1.41 6.18
CA LYS A 18 -21.28 -2.56 6.95
C LYS A 18 -20.15 -3.31 6.24
N THR A 19 -19.78 -2.89 5.04
CA THR A 19 -18.68 -3.44 4.26
C THR A 19 -17.50 -2.47 4.32
N ASN A 20 -16.41 -2.90 4.97
CA ASN A 20 -15.11 -2.23 4.79
C ASN A 20 -14.81 -2.20 3.28
N PRO A 21 -14.52 -1.04 2.64
CA PRO A 21 -14.28 -0.96 1.20
C PRO A 21 -13.13 -1.89 0.84
N ASN A 22 -13.50 -3.09 0.41
CA ASN A 22 -12.56 -4.12 0.07
C ASN A 22 -11.93 -3.71 -1.26
N SER A 23 -10.60 -3.80 -1.33
CA SER A 23 -9.81 -3.67 -2.55
C SER A 23 -10.42 -4.38 -3.77
N LEU A 24 -11.19 -5.46 -3.54
CA LEU A 24 -11.91 -6.21 -4.58
C LEU A 24 -12.94 -5.40 -5.39
N LEU A 25 -13.58 -4.38 -4.80
CA LEU A 25 -14.62 -3.59 -5.49
C LEU A 25 -14.03 -2.45 -6.34
N ILE A 26 -12.76 -2.10 -6.09
CA ILE A 26 -12.14 -0.89 -6.65
C ILE A 26 -12.04 -0.97 -8.16
N SER A 27 -11.69 -2.12 -8.74
CA SER A 27 -11.58 -2.27 -10.20
C SER A 27 -12.93 -2.05 -10.90
N ALA A 28 -14.02 -2.57 -10.33
CA ALA A 28 -15.37 -2.40 -10.85
C ALA A 28 -15.85 -0.95 -10.73
N MET A 29 -15.58 -0.26 -9.62
CA MET A 29 -15.94 1.16 -9.47
C MET A 29 -15.06 2.06 -10.34
N ALA A 30 -13.78 1.70 -10.52
CA ALA A 30 -12.84 2.46 -11.34
C ALA A 30 -13.19 2.41 -12.83
N SER A 31 -13.79 1.32 -13.32
CA SER A 31 -14.18 1.19 -14.72
C SER A 31 -15.35 2.08 -15.11
N VAL A 32 -16.19 2.46 -14.15
CA VAL A 32 -17.37 3.33 -14.36
C VAL A 32 -17.15 4.78 -13.89
N THR A 33 -15.94 5.15 -13.48
CA THR A 33 -15.60 6.50 -13.01
C THR A 33 -14.31 7.01 -13.62
N THR A 34 -14.23 8.32 -13.88
CA THR A 34 -13.06 8.95 -14.53
C THR A 34 -12.22 9.79 -13.58
N SER A 35 -12.85 10.47 -12.61
CA SER A 35 -12.19 11.41 -11.69
C SER A 35 -12.24 11.02 -10.22
N LEU A 36 -13.09 10.06 -9.84
CA LEU A 36 -13.26 9.66 -8.44
C LEU A 36 -12.01 8.92 -7.92
N SER A 37 -11.51 9.31 -6.76
CA SER A 37 -10.39 8.61 -6.10
C SER A 37 -10.86 7.66 -5.01
N PHE A 38 -10.09 6.59 -4.78
CA PHE A 38 -10.46 5.49 -3.90
C PHE A 38 -9.48 5.38 -2.72
N GLY A 39 -9.94 5.75 -1.53
CA GLY A 39 -9.19 5.55 -0.29
C GLY A 39 -9.44 4.15 0.29
N ILE A 40 -8.38 3.36 0.45
CA ILE A 40 -8.45 1.98 0.96
C ILE A 40 -7.78 1.91 2.32
N THR A 41 -8.46 1.36 3.31
CA THR A 41 -7.87 1.09 4.62
C THR A 41 -7.20 -0.27 4.65
N ALA A 42 -5.89 -0.28 4.91
CA ALA A 42 -5.10 -1.50 5.03
C ALA A 42 -4.14 -1.39 6.21
N SER A 43 -4.07 -2.47 7.00
CA SER A 43 -3.35 -2.48 8.28
C SER A 43 -1.91 -2.97 8.14
N THR A 44 -0.92 -2.22 8.62
CA THR A 44 0.48 -2.68 8.63
C THR A 44 0.74 -3.83 9.62
N THR A 45 -0.20 -4.11 10.52
CA THR A 45 -0.05 -5.14 11.56
C THR A 45 -0.56 -6.50 11.12
N TYR A 46 -1.73 -6.52 10.46
CA TYR A 46 -2.40 -7.77 10.11
C TYR A 46 -2.50 -8.02 8.61
N GLU A 47 -2.29 -7.01 7.75
CA GLU A 47 -2.20 -7.34 6.33
C GLU A 47 -1.04 -8.29 6.08
N THR A 48 -1.20 -8.98 4.95
CA THR A 48 -0.18 -9.80 4.32
C THR A 48 1.15 -9.04 4.24
N SER A 49 2.26 -9.76 4.04
CA SER A 49 3.62 -9.22 3.83
C SER A 49 3.66 -7.88 3.06
N PRO A 50 4.57 -6.94 3.40
CA PRO A 50 4.79 -5.69 2.66
C PRO A 50 4.91 -5.87 1.15
N TYR A 51 5.44 -7.02 0.71
CA TYR A 51 5.54 -7.37 -0.70
C TYR A 51 4.18 -7.57 -1.37
N ALA A 52 3.26 -8.28 -0.71
CA ALA A 52 1.91 -8.51 -1.22
C ALA A 52 1.09 -7.22 -1.24
N LEU A 53 1.25 -6.38 -0.21
CA LEU A 53 0.60 -5.06 -0.17
C LEU A 53 1.12 -4.16 -1.29
N ALA A 54 2.44 -4.10 -1.48
CA ALA A 54 3.06 -3.32 -2.55
C ALA A 54 2.50 -3.71 -3.93
N ARG A 55 2.42 -5.02 -4.21
CA ARG A 55 1.83 -5.55 -5.44
C ARG A 55 0.34 -5.16 -5.58
N LYS A 56 -0.44 -5.27 -4.50
CA LYS A 56 -1.87 -4.95 -4.49
C LYS A 56 -2.10 -3.48 -4.88
N PHE A 57 -1.41 -2.56 -4.24
CA PHE A 57 -1.55 -1.13 -4.54
C PHE A 57 -0.99 -0.75 -5.90
N SER A 58 0.14 -1.31 -6.35
CA SER A 58 0.62 -1.07 -7.71
C SER A 58 -0.38 -1.57 -8.77
N THR A 59 -1.02 -2.72 -8.53
CA THR A 59 -2.09 -3.24 -9.42
C THR A 59 -3.25 -2.26 -9.48
N LEU A 60 -3.74 -1.80 -8.32
CA LEU A 60 -4.85 -0.87 -8.25
C LEU A 60 -4.48 0.50 -8.83
N ASP A 61 -3.24 0.95 -8.67
CA ASP A 61 -2.78 2.21 -9.23
C ASP A 61 -2.77 2.18 -10.76
N HIS A 62 -2.33 1.06 -11.36
CA HIS A 62 -2.45 0.81 -12.80
C HIS A 62 -3.91 0.75 -13.26
N LEU A 63 -4.76 0.00 -12.58
CA LEU A 63 -6.18 -0.17 -12.95
C LEU A 63 -6.98 1.12 -12.80
N THR A 64 -6.68 1.91 -11.77
CA THR A 64 -7.38 3.16 -11.48
C THR A 64 -6.76 4.36 -12.19
N GLN A 65 -5.63 4.18 -12.88
CA GLN A 65 -4.87 5.26 -13.55
C GLN A 65 -4.40 6.36 -12.58
N GLY A 66 -3.90 5.98 -11.41
CA GLY A 66 -3.37 6.93 -10.44
C GLY A 66 -4.39 7.52 -9.48
N ARG A 67 -5.45 6.77 -9.13
CA ARG A 67 -6.56 7.28 -8.31
C ARG A 67 -6.74 6.49 -7.01
N VAL A 68 -5.72 5.77 -6.55
CA VAL A 68 -5.79 4.99 -5.31
C VAL A 68 -5.03 5.69 -4.18
N GLY A 69 -5.60 5.64 -2.98
CA GLY A 69 -4.96 6.08 -1.76
C GLY A 69 -4.98 4.99 -0.70
N TRP A 70 -3.99 5.01 0.18
CA TRP A 70 -3.86 4.10 1.31
C TRP A 70 -4.05 4.86 2.63
N ASN A 71 -5.11 4.49 3.36
CA ASN A 71 -5.26 4.80 4.77
C ASN A 71 -4.43 3.81 5.61
N ILE A 72 -3.30 4.26 6.12
CA ILE A 72 -2.39 3.45 6.92
C ILE A 72 -2.97 3.35 8.34
N VAL A 73 -3.21 2.12 8.79
CA VAL A 73 -3.64 1.84 10.18
C VAL A 73 -2.77 0.75 10.77
N THR A 74 -2.59 0.76 12.09
CA THR A 74 -1.82 -0.28 12.79
C THR A 74 -2.73 -1.33 13.45
N SER A 75 -4.05 -1.21 13.29
CA SER A 75 -5.10 -2.02 13.97
C SER A 75 -5.01 -2.03 15.49
N PHE A 76 -6.14 -1.85 16.18
CA PHE A 76 -6.16 -1.71 17.65
C PHE A 76 -7.13 -2.65 18.37
N LEU A 77 -7.78 -3.57 17.65
CA LEU A 77 -8.78 -4.47 18.23
C LEU A 77 -8.16 -5.81 18.61
N ASP A 78 -8.33 -6.22 19.87
CA ASP A 78 -7.90 -7.53 20.38
C ASP A 78 -8.61 -8.70 19.66
N SER A 79 -9.89 -8.52 19.33
CA SER A 79 -10.64 -9.50 18.53
C SER A 79 -10.01 -9.73 17.14
N ALA A 80 -9.42 -8.68 16.56
CA ALA A 80 -8.69 -8.82 15.31
C ALA A 80 -7.38 -9.58 15.52
N ALA A 81 -6.65 -9.36 16.62
CA ALA A 81 -5.45 -10.12 16.94
C ALA A 81 -5.75 -11.63 16.99
N LYS A 82 -6.80 -12.00 17.72
CA LYS A 82 -7.30 -13.38 17.82
C LYS A 82 -7.75 -13.96 16.48
N ALA A 83 -8.43 -13.17 15.65
CA ALA A 83 -8.85 -13.60 14.31
C ALA A 83 -7.65 -13.91 13.38
N TYR A 84 -6.52 -13.23 13.58
CA TYR A 84 -5.27 -13.48 12.87
C TYR A 84 -4.35 -14.49 13.57
N GLY A 85 -4.86 -15.21 14.58
CA GLY A 85 -4.14 -16.28 15.28
C GLY A 85 -3.09 -15.79 16.29
N MET A 86 -3.18 -14.54 16.73
CA MET A 86 -2.34 -14.01 17.82
C MET A 86 -3.08 -14.13 19.15
N ASP A 87 -2.36 -14.48 20.22
CA ASP A 87 -2.94 -14.60 21.57
C ASP A 87 -3.38 -13.24 22.12
N GLU A 88 -2.57 -12.21 21.85
CA GLU A 88 -2.75 -10.85 22.34
C GLU A 88 -2.42 -9.83 21.25
N GLN A 89 -2.90 -8.61 21.46
CA GLN A 89 -2.53 -7.49 20.62
C GLN A 89 -1.08 -7.05 20.83
N ILE A 90 -0.35 -6.79 19.74
CA ILE A 90 1.01 -6.22 19.80
C ILE A 90 0.99 -4.87 20.57
N PRO A 91 1.94 -4.63 21.48
CA PRO A 91 2.05 -3.37 22.21
C PRO A 91 2.02 -2.15 21.30
N HIS A 92 1.45 -1.04 21.79
CA HIS A 92 1.26 0.18 21.00
C HIS A 92 2.53 0.65 20.28
N ASP A 93 3.62 0.86 21.01
CA ASP A 93 4.85 1.40 20.44
C ASP A 93 5.51 0.43 19.46
N GLU A 94 5.41 -0.87 19.75
CA GLU A 94 5.91 -1.90 18.86
C GLU A 94 5.13 -1.99 17.54
N ARG A 95 3.81 -1.74 17.57
CA ARG A 95 3.01 -1.64 16.33
C ARG A 95 3.49 -0.50 15.44
N TYR A 96 3.85 0.65 16.00
CA TYR A 96 4.36 1.78 15.22
C TYR A 96 5.78 1.53 14.70
N ALA A 97 6.68 0.97 15.53
CA ALA A 97 8.03 0.60 15.07
C ALA A 97 7.97 -0.42 13.92
N ARG A 98 7.07 -1.40 14.02
CA ARG A 98 6.80 -2.36 12.94
C ARG A 98 6.20 -1.68 11.71
N ALA A 99 5.28 -0.73 11.89
CA ALA A 99 4.69 0.02 10.80
C ALA A 99 5.72 0.86 10.04
N ASP A 100 6.66 1.50 10.73
CA ASP A 100 7.73 2.27 10.10
C ASP A 100 8.59 1.39 9.18
N GLU A 101 9.00 0.21 9.67
CA GLU A 101 9.77 -0.75 8.85
C GLU A 101 8.92 -1.32 7.70
N TYR A 102 7.62 -1.54 7.93
CA TYR A 102 6.68 -1.95 6.88
C TYR A 102 6.69 -0.91 5.74
N MET A 103 6.53 0.37 6.07
CA MET A 103 6.53 1.46 5.11
C MET A 103 7.87 1.55 4.37
N GLU A 104 8.98 1.42 5.08
CA GLU A 104 10.32 1.44 4.48
C GLU A 104 10.47 0.38 3.39
N LEU A 105 10.09 -0.87 3.69
CA LEU A 105 10.14 -1.95 2.71
C LEU A 105 9.18 -1.69 1.55
N THR A 106 7.96 -1.22 1.81
CA THR A 106 6.99 -0.91 0.75
C THR A 106 7.49 0.22 -0.16
N TYR A 107 8.10 1.28 0.36
CA TYR A 107 8.72 2.34 -0.45
C TYR A 107 9.87 1.82 -1.30
N LYS A 108 10.75 0.99 -0.73
CA LYS A 108 11.84 0.36 -1.49
C LYS A 108 11.29 -0.43 -2.69
N LEU A 109 10.14 -1.10 -2.53
CA LEU A 109 9.50 -1.85 -3.62
C LEU A 109 8.87 -0.95 -4.69
N TRP A 110 8.15 0.12 -4.32
CA TRP A 110 7.51 1.03 -5.28
C TRP A 110 8.49 1.94 -6.01
N GLU A 111 9.47 2.48 -5.28
CA GLU A 111 10.37 3.51 -5.80
C GLU A 111 11.71 2.92 -6.27
N GLY A 112 12.18 1.84 -5.64
CA GLY A 112 13.56 1.39 -5.75
C GLY A 112 13.84 0.32 -6.80
N THR A 113 12.83 -0.45 -7.24
CA THR A 113 13.05 -1.65 -8.08
C THR A 113 12.97 -1.38 -9.58
N TRP A 114 12.16 -0.40 -10.02
CA TRP A 114 12.00 -0.04 -11.44
C TRP A 114 12.39 1.42 -11.66
N ARG A 115 13.39 1.67 -12.51
CA ARG A 115 13.76 3.04 -12.95
C ARG A 115 12.75 3.60 -13.93
N ASP A 116 12.71 4.93 -14.05
CA ASP A 116 11.96 5.58 -15.12
C ASP A 116 12.48 5.13 -16.50
N GLY A 117 11.55 4.84 -17.41
CA GLY A 117 11.87 4.31 -18.75
C GLY A 117 12.19 2.82 -18.80
N ALA A 118 12.12 2.08 -17.68
CA ALA A 118 12.38 0.64 -17.64
C ALA A 118 11.45 -0.18 -18.55
N VAL A 119 10.25 0.33 -18.84
CA VAL A 119 9.29 -0.28 -19.77
C VAL A 119 9.48 0.33 -21.15
N VAL A 120 9.95 -0.48 -22.10
CA VAL A 120 10.26 -0.07 -23.49
C VAL A 120 9.11 -0.42 -24.43
N LYS A 121 8.55 -1.63 -24.31
CA LYS A 121 7.46 -2.16 -25.17
C LYS A 121 7.78 -2.05 -26.67
N ASP A 122 8.96 -2.48 -27.09
CA ASP A 122 9.36 -2.44 -28.50
C ASP A 122 9.02 -3.76 -29.23
N PRO A 123 8.02 -3.76 -30.13
CA PRO A 123 7.63 -4.96 -30.87
C PRO A 123 8.65 -5.34 -31.96
N LYS A 124 9.51 -4.43 -32.41
CA LYS A 124 10.51 -4.70 -33.46
C LYS A 124 11.69 -5.48 -32.92
N THR A 125 12.15 -5.13 -31.71
CA THR A 125 13.26 -5.80 -31.03
C THR A 125 12.79 -6.93 -30.10
N GLY A 126 11.49 -7.00 -29.79
CA GLY A 126 10.91 -7.96 -28.84
C GLY A 126 11.21 -7.63 -27.38
N VAL A 127 11.78 -6.46 -27.09
CA VAL A 127 12.17 -6.05 -25.73
C VAL A 127 11.00 -5.34 -25.04
N TYR A 128 10.43 -5.99 -24.03
CA TYR A 128 9.38 -5.38 -23.21
C TYR A 128 9.94 -4.39 -22.17
N SER A 129 11.00 -4.79 -21.46
CA SER A 129 11.64 -3.99 -20.41
C SER A 129 13.15 -4.09 -20.45
N ASN A 130 13.84 -3.01 -20.11
CA ASN A 130 15.29 -2.97 -20.01
C ASN A 130 15.75 -3.64 -18.70
N PRO A 131 16.45 -4.79 -18.74
CA PRO A 131 16.87 -5.50 -17.53
C PRO A 131 17.86 -4.68 -16.69
N ASN A 132 18.64 -3.79 -17.29
CA ASN A 132 19.57 -2.91 -16.57
C ASN A 132 18.87 -1.80 -15.78
N GLN A 133 17.55 -1.66 -15.96
CA GLN A 133 16.70 -0.67 -15.28
C GLN A 133 15.74 -1.30 -14.27
N VAL A 134 15.84 -2.61 -14.04
CA VAL A 134 15.09 -3.35 -13.03
C VAL A 134 16.07 -4.00 -12.07
N ARG A 135 15.88 -3.82 -10.77
CA ARG A 135 16.74 -4.43 -9.74
C ARG A 135 15.91 -4.95 -8.57
N ALA A 136 16.39 -6.02 -7.95
CA ALA A 136 15.91 -6.42 -6.65
C ALA A 136 16.40 -5.44 -5.59
N ILE A 137 15.58 -5.24 -4.56
CA ILE A 137 16.00 -4.65 -3.30
C ILE A 137 16.37 -5.75 -2.32
N GLU A 138 17.27 -5.44 -1.40
CA GLU A 138 17.53 -6.24 -0.22
C GLU A 138 17.13 -5.42 1.01
N HIS A 139 16.31 -6.03 1.86
CA HIS A 139 15.85 -5.45 3.11
C HIS A 139 16.03 -6.49 4.21
N ASN A 140 16.78 -6.13 5.25
CA ASN A 140 17.08 -6.97 6.39
C ASN A 140 16.86 -6.13 7.66
N GLY A 141 15.60 -5.95 8.03
CA GLY A 141 15.20 -5.20 9.20
C GLY A 141 14.90 -6.09 10.40
N LYS A 142 14.37 -5.48 11.48
CA LYS A 142 14.00 -6.18 12.72
C LYS A 142 12.76 -7.04 12.52
N TYR A 143 11.78 -6.53 11.77
CA TYR A 143 10.46 -7.14 11.61
C TYR A 143 10.30 -7.88 10.27
N PHE A 144 10.99 -7.43 9.23
CA PHE A 144 10.85 -7.92 7.87
C PHE A 144 12.20 -8.20 7.23
N LYS A 145 12.24 -9.30 6.46
CA LYS A 145 13.36 -9.65 5.60
C LYS A 145 12.82 -9.94 4.20
N SER A 146 13.40 -9.31 3.19
CA SER A 146 12.93 -9.45 1.82
C SER A 146 14.05 -9.17 0.82
N THR A 147 14.23 -10.08 -0.13
CA THR A 147 15.05 -9.88 -1.31
C THR A 147 14.16 -10.06 -2.53
N ALA A 148 13.71 -8.97 -3.12
CA ALA A 148 12.74 -9.03 -4.21
C ALA A 148 12.77 -7.80 -5.10
N ALA A 149 12.36 -7.97 -6.37
CA ALA A 149 11.93 -6.87 -7.22
C ALA A 149 10.40 -6.80 -7.24
N SER A 150 9.82 -5.61 -7.44
CA SER A 150 8.39 -5.49 -7.70
C SER A 150 8.02 -6.27 -8.96
N GLN A 151 6.93 -7.03 -8.91
CA GLN A 151 6.43 -7.80 -10.07
C GLN A 151 5.86 -6.89 -11.16
N LEU A 152 5.50 -5.66 -10.80
CA LEU A 152 4.86 -4.71 -11.69
C LEU A 152 5.81 -3.54 -11.96
N PRO A 153 5.82 -3.03 -13.20
CA PRO A 153 6.51 -1.79 -13.50
C PRO A 153 5.93 -0.63 -12.70
N ALA A 154 6.72 0.45 -12.61
CA ALA A 154 6.30 1.70 -11.99
C ALA A 154 4.90 2.11 -12.47
N SER A 155 3.98 2.27 -11.52
CA SER A 155 2.64 2.78 -11.77
C SER A 155 2.66 4.30 -11.85
N LYS A 156 1.52 4.92 -12.16
CA LYS A 156 1.45 6.37 -12.42
C LYS A 156 1.85 7.20 -11.20
N GLN A 157 1.44 6.80 -10.00
CA GLN A 157 1.82 7.46 -8.75
C GLN A 157 3.09 6.87 -8.14
N ARG A 158 3.48 5.64 -8.55
CA ARG A 158 4.39 4.74 -7.83
C ARG A 158 3.88 4.48 -6.42
N THR A 159 4.18 5.37 -5.48
CA THR A 159 3.59 5.38 -4.15
C THR A 159 2.18 6.02 -4.21
N PRO A 160 1.12 5.31 -3.76
CA PRO A 160 -0.24 5.86 -3.75
C PRO A 160 -0.35 7.04 -2.79
N LEU A 161 -1.46 7.78 -2.85
CA LEU A 161 -1.71 8.83 -1.86
C LEU A 161 -1.78 8.22 -0.46
N LEU A 162 -0.88 8.63 0.44
CA LEU A 162 -0.85 8.14 1.81
C LEU A 162 -1.62 9.07 2.72
N PHE A 163 -2.49 8.50 3.53
CA PHE A 163 -3.17 9.19 4.61
C PHE A 163 -3.25 8.27 5.83
N GLN A 164 -3.40 8.87 7.00
CA GLN A 164 -3.31 8.15 8.25
C GLN A 164 -4.38 8.71 9.18
N ALA A 165 -5.20 7.81 9.73
CA ALA A 165 -6.24 8.14 10.69
C ALA A 165 -5.86 7.53 12.06
N GLY A 166 -4.84 8.10 12.69
CA GLY A 166 -4.45 7.78 14.07
C GLY A 166 -4.92 8.87 15.02
N ALA A 167 -5.93 8.57 15.83
CA ALA A 167 -6.12 9.26 17.08
C ALA A 167 -5.32 8.49 18.14
N SER A 168 -4.10 8.94 18.42
CA SER A 168 -3.32 8.46 19.55
C SER A 168 -3.93 9.02 20.84
N SER A 169 -4.36 8.15 21.74
CA SER A 169 -4.67 8.45 23.15
C SER A 169 -3.86 7.53 24.04
#